data_AF-A0A7Y8HL37-F1
#
_entry.id   AF-A0A7Y8HL37-F1
#
_cell.length_a   1.000
_cell.length_b   1.000
_cell.length_c   1.000
_cell.angle_alpha   90.00
_cell.angle_beta   90.00
_cell.angle_gamma   90.00
#
_symmetry.space_group_name_H-M   'P 1'
#
loop_
_entity.id
_entity.type
_entity.pdbx_description
1 polymer ?
#
loop_
_entity_poly.entity_id
_entity_poly.type
_entity_poly.pdbx_seq_one_letter_code
_entity_poly.pdbx_strand_id
1 'polypeptide(L)' 'MIKDGRSKVVVDERYIDVCSENGEFLIGFVNIKELYINKEIDLNISDLFRLAKYVKVFLIDGNGNLIGRFKRFKF' A
#
# COMPACT_ATOMS: atom_id res chain seq x y z
N MET A 1 -3.82 6.24 -3.62
CA MET A 1 -3.25 6.58 -2.29
C MET A 1 -4.25 6.13 -1.24
N ILE A 2 -3.80 5.44 -0.20
CA ILE A 2 -4.66 4.93 0.87
C ILE A 2 -4.35 5.76 2.12
N LYS A 3 -5.28 6.67 2.47
CA LYS A 3 -5.08 7.69 3.51
C LYS A 3 -5.69 7.33 4.85
N ASP A 4 -6.83 6.66 4.83
CA ASP A 4 -7.54 6.30 6.05
C ASP A 4 -6.77 5.18 6.77
N GLY A 5 -6.23 5.50 7.94
CA GLY A 5 -5.47 4.56 8.79
C GLY A 5 -6.29 3.36 9.28
N ARG A 6 -7.63 3.45 9.22
CA ARG A 6 -8.53 2.35 9.57
C ARG A 6 -8.81 1.40 8.41
N SER A 7 -8.33 1.72 7.21
CA SER A 7 -8.51 0.89 6.03
C SER A 7 -7.90 -0.48 6.27
N LYS A 8 -8.63 -1.54 5.90
CA LYS A 8 -8.08 -2.88 5.79
C LYS A 8 -7.55 -3.06 4.39
N VAL A 9 -6.33 -3.56 4.28
CA VAL A 9 -5.66 -3.78 3.00
C VAL A 9 -5.30 -5.24 2.87
N VAL A 10 -5.79 -5.88 1.81
CA VAL A 10 -5.43 -7.25 1.46
C VAL A 10 -4.57 -7.21 0.19
N VAL A 11 -3.40 -7.86 0.27
CA VAL A 11 -2.43 -7.91 -0.83
C VAL A 11 -2.47 -9.28 -1.47
N ASP A 12 -2.96 -9.33 -2.71
CA ASP A 12 -2.93 -10.52 -3.57
C ASP A 12 -1.68 -10.47 -4.49
N GLU A 13 -1.51 -11.46 -5.36
CA GLU A 13 -0.43 -11.48 -6.35
C GLU A 13 -0.63 -10.50 -7.49
N ARG A 14 -1.87 -10.10 -7.79
CA ARG A 14 -2.19 -9.28 -8.97
C ARG A 14 -2.87 -7.95 -8.65
N TYR A 15 -3.47 -7.84 -7.48
CA TYR A 15 -4.25 -6.68 -7.08
C TYR A 15 -4.08 -6.38 -5.58
N ILE A 16 -4.52 -5.17 -5.22
CA ILE A 16 -4.73 -4.76 -3.85
C ILE A 16 -6.23 -4.56 -3.65
N ASP A 17 -6.74 -5.08 -2.54
CA ASP A 17 -8.09 -4.82 -2.08
C ASP A 17 -8.03 -3.89 -0.87
N VAL A 18 -8.85 -2.84 -0.89
CA VAL A 18 -8.86 -1.78 0.10
C VAL A 18 -10.29 -1.60 0.59
N CYS A 19 -10.54 -2.05 1.82
CA CYS A 19 -11.81 -1.85 2.51
C CYS A 19 -11.68 -0.65 3.44
N SER A 20 -12.42 0.42 3.16
CA SER A 20 -12.45 1.66 3.96
C SER A 20 -13.88 2.03 4.32
N GLU A 21 -14.06 3.08 5.15
CA GLU A 21 -15.39 3.64 5.43
C GLU A 21 -16.11 4.15 4.16
N ASN A 22 -15.35 4.49 3.10
CA ASN A 22 -15.89 4.99 1.83
C ASN A 22 -16.23 3.88 0.82
N GLY A 23 -16.10 2.62 1.22
CA GLY A 23 -16.34 1.46 0.37
C GLY A 23 -15.09 0.62 0.10
N GLU A 24 -15.31 -0.38 -0.74
CA GLU A 24 -14.33 -1.41 -1.11
C GLU A 24 -13.80 -1.12 -2.52
N PHE A 25 -12.48 -1.17 -2.68
CA PHE A 25 -11.81 -0.89 -3.93
C PHE A 25 -10.81 -2.00 -4.28
N LEU A 26 -11.05 -2.66 -5.40
CA LEU A 26 -10.13 -3.65 -5.97
C LEU A 26 -9.34 -3.03 -7.12
N ILE A 27 -8.01 -2.95 -6.97
CA ILE A 27 -7.13 -2.26 -7.93
C ILE A 27 -5.99 -3.20 -8.35
N GLY A 28 -5.96 -3.55 -9.64
CA GLY A 28 -4.85 -4.32 -10.21
C GLY A 28 -3.53 -3.53 -10.21
N PHE A 29 -2.41 -4.18 -9.85
CA PHE A 29 -1.10 -3.52 -9.77
C PHE A 29 -0.64 -2.92 -11.11
N VAL A 30 -1.10 -3.47 -12.23
CA VAL A 30 -0.83 -2.94 -13.58
C VAL A 30 -1.29 -1.49 -13.76
N ASN A 31 -2.28 -1.06 -12.98
CA ASN A 31 -2.83 0.29 -13.01
C ASN A 31 -2.19 1.22 -11.97
N ILE A 32 -1.23 0.73 -11.17
CA ILE A 32 -0.64 1.46 -10.05
C ILE A 32 0.83 1.76 -10.38
N LYS A 33 1.13 3.02 -10.71
CA LYS A 33 2.52 3.47 -10.92
C LYS A 33 3.28 3.56 -9.58
N GLU A 34 2.62 4.15 -8.58
CA GLU A 34 3.17 4.40 -7.24
C GLU A 34 2.05 4.26 -6.21
N LEU A 35 2.38 3.64 -5.08
CA LEU A 35 1.46 3.40 -3.98
C LEU A 35 1.93 4.16 -2.74
N TYR A 36 1.06 5.02 -2.24
CA TYR A 36 1.27 5.80 -1.02
C TYR A 36 0.32 5.24 0.06
N ILE A 37 0.88 4.79 1.17
CA ILE A 37 0.18 4.08 2.25
C ILE A 37 0.39 4.84 3.55
N ASN A 38 -0.69 5.20 4.24
CA ASN A 38 -0.61 5.74 5.59
C ASN A 38 0.02 4.68 6.52
N LYS A 39 1.07 5.07 7.28
CA LYS A 39 1.77 4.20 8.23
C LYS A 39 0.91 3.61 9.35
N GLU A 40 -0.29 4.15 9.57
CA GLU A 40 -1.25 3.64 10.55
C GLU A 40 -2.02 2.41 10.05
N ILE A 41 -1.97 2.13 8.75
CA ILE A 41 -2.55 0.91 8.16
C ILE A 41 -1.70 -0.29 8.58
N ASP A 42 -2.34 -1.27 9.19
CA ASP A 42 -1.69 -2.51 9.62
C ASP A 42 -1.37 -3.39 8.42
N LEU A 43 -0.15 -3.26 7.90
CA LEU A 43 0.43 -4.13 6.89
C LEU A 43 1.71 -4.74 7.45
N ASN A 44 1.77 -6.07 7.45
CA ASN A 44 2.98 -6.76 7.86
C ASN A 44 4.10 -6.57 6.82
N ILE A 45 5.34 -6.88 7.22
CA ILE A 45 6.53 -6.74 6.36
C ILE A 45 6.42 -7.63 5.10
N SER A 46 5.77 -8.80 5.19
CA SER A 46 5.57 -9.68 4.03
C SER A 46 4.68 -9.03 2.99
N ASP A 47 3.60 -8.36 3.39
CA ASP A 47 2.69 -7.66 2.48
C ASP A 47 3.39 -6.47 1.82
N LEU A 48 4.15 -5.68 2.58
CA LEU A 48 4.98 -4.62 2.02
C LEU A 48 6.02 -5.15 1.03
N PHE A 49 6.62 -6.31 1.30
CA PHE A 49 7.56 -6.97 0.40
C PHE A 49 6.90 -7.49 -0.88
N ARG A 50 5.66 -8.00 -0.78
CA ARG A 50 4.84 -8.40 -1.94
C ARG A 50 4.47 -7.19 -2.79
N LEU A 51 3.96 -6.11 -2.18
CA LEU A 51 3.63 -4.87 -2.89
C LEU A 51 4.85 -4.30 -3.62
N ALA A 52 6.00 -4.25 -2.94
CA ALA A 52 7.24 -3.73 -3.50
C ALA A 52 7.82 -4.56 -4.66
N LYS A 53 7.29 -5.77 -4.91
CA LYS A 53 7.61 -6.55 -6.13
C LYS A 53 6.98 -5.92 -7.37
N TYR A 54 5.80 -5.33 -7.23
CA TYR A 54 4.98 -4.88 -8.35
C TYR A 54 4.95 -3.37 -8.50
N VAL A 55 4.98 -2.63 -7.38
CA VAL A 55 4.82 -1.17 -7.38
C VAL A 55 5.82 -0.50 -6.44
N LYS A 56 6.13 0.77 -6.69
CA LYS A 56 6.90 1.58 -5.74
C LYS A 56 6.01 1.91 -4.55
N VAL A 57 6.44 1.56 -3.34
CA VAL A 57 5.68 1.78 -2.10
C VAL A 57 6.31 2.91 -1.28
N PHE A 58 5.50 3.89 -0.93
CA PHE A 58 5.85 5.03 -0.09
C PHE A 58 4.98 5.03 1.16
N LEU A 59 5.61 5.28 2.31
CA LEU A 59 4.94 5.40 3.59
C LEU A 59 4.72 6.89 3.89
N ILE A 60 3.49 7.25 4.23
CA ILE A 60 3.09 8.62 4.57
C ILE A 60 2.52 8.67 5.99
N ASP A 61 2.53 9.85 6.62
CA ASP A 61 1.79 10.10 7.85
C ASP A 61 0.30 10.44 7.57
N GLY A 62 -0.49 10.68 8.62
CA GLY A 62 -1.89 11.06 8.51
C GLY A 62 -2.13 12.41 7.81
N ASN A 63 -1.11 13.25 7.68
CA ASN A 63 -1.17 14.52 6.95
C ASN A 63 -0.75 14.38 5.48
N GLY A 64 -0.26 13.21 5.09
CA GLY A 64 0.26 12.95 3.75
C GLY A 64 1.74 13.27 3.56
N ASN A 65 2.48 13.57 4.62
CA ASN A 65 3.92 13.79 4.53
C ASN A 65 4.65 12.47 4.30
N LEU A 66 5.66 12.48 3.43
CA LEU A 66 6.48 11.32 3.17
C LEU A 66 7.37 10.98 4.37
N ILE A 67 7.21 9.77 4.90
CA ILE A 67 8.06 9.23 5.99
C ILE A 67 9.23 8.45 5.39
N GLY A 68 8.95 7.67 4.34
CA GLY A 68 9.96 6.81 3.75
C GLY A 68 9.47 6.05 2.52
N ARG A 69 10.40 5.30 1.92
CA ARG A 69 10.14 4.46 0.76
C ARG A 69 10.58 3.03 1.07
N PHE A 70 9.67 2.08 0.87
CA PHE A 70 10.03 0.67 0.97
C PHE A 70 10.73 0.25 -0.33
N LYS A 71 11.93 -0.31 -0.21
CA LYS A 71 12.72 -0.76 -1.36
C LYS A 71 13.07 -2.22 -1.19
N ARG A 72 12.60 -3.04 -2.13
CA ARG A 72 13.08 -4.42 -2.27
C ARG A 72 14.43 -4.41 -2.97
N PHE A 73 15.44 -4.98 -2.33
CA PHE A 73 16.72 -5.28 -2.98
C PHE A 73 16.61 -6.65 -3.64
N LYS A 74 17.06 -6.76 -4.89
CA LYS A 74 17.25 -8.07 -5.52
C LYS A 74 18.58 -8.60 -5.01
N PHE A 75 18.56 -9.76 -4.35
CA PHE A 75 19.73 -10.59 -4.12
C PHE A 75 19.79 -11.63 -5.24
#